data_AF-A0A7V2HD06-F1
#
_entry.id   AF-A0A7V2HD06-F1
#
_cell.length_a   1.000
_cell.length_b   1.000
_cell.length_c   1.000
_cell.angle_alpha   90.00
_cell.angle_beta   90.00
_cell.angle_gamma   90.00
#
_symmetry.space_group_name_H-M   'P 1'
#
loop_
_entity.id
_entity.type
_entity.pdbx_description
1 polymer ?
#
loop_
_entity_poly.entity_id
_entity_poly.type
_entity_poly.pdbx_seq_one_letter_code
_entity_poly.pdbx_strand_id
1 'polypeptide(L)'
;MTRRTMLGAASGAAFAAETNLFSRVCLFTDHLAGFSWEDAGRMIKELGVTGPDLTVRRGGLVKPENVAEDLPKAAETFRKYGLTIPMMTTTITSAADPLARAVAEAASRAGIRYYKLGYFKYEDPARWRETIESTRRALVDLARLGERLDLRAGMHNHAGDSVGCALWDSWEALRDVNPERVGFFFDPAQATIEGGKMGWNLNFRRIAPRLFMVAVKDFVWEKTEKGWRTRWVPLGEGMVDWAGFFPLL
;
A
#
# COMPACT_ATOMS: atom_id res chain seq x y z
N MET A 1 -26.79 -62.48 -15.35
CA MET A 1 -26.77 -61.31 -14.44
C MET A 1 -26.23 -60.13 -15.25
N THR A 2 -27.08 -59.35 -15.94
CA THR A 2 -27.81 -58.11 -15.54
C THR A 2 -27.08 -56.79 -15.88
N ARG A 3 -27.59 -56.14 -16.93
CA ARG A 3 -28.06 -54.73 -17.04
C ARG A 3 -27.17 -53.54 -16.60
N ARG A 4 -27.16 -52.54 -17.50
CA ARG A 4 -27.15 -51.06 -17.33
C ARG A 4 -25.80 -50.36 -17.47
N THR A 5 -25.59 -49.58 -18.55
CA THR A 5 -25.94 -48.16 -18.75
C THR A 5 -24.78 -47.25 -18.37
N MET A 6 -24.02 -46.75 -19.34
CA MET A 6 -23.15 -45.59 -19.15
C MET A 6 -24.00 -44.32 -19.29
N LEU A 7 -24.35 -43.74 -18.14
CA LEU A 7 -24.86 -42.38 -17.99
C LEU A 7 -23.68 -41.44 -17.76
N GLY A 8 -23.76 -40.26 -18.37
CA GLY A 8 -22.70 -39.27 -18.41
C GLY A 8 -22.31 -38.67 -17.07
N ALA A 9 -21.12 -38.06 -17.08
CA ALA A 9 -20.73 -37.05 -16.13
C ALA A 9 -20.24 -35.84 -16.93
N ALA A 10 -21.15 -34.93 -17.25
CA ALA A 10 -20.80 -33.55 -17.55
C ALA A 10 -20.32 -32.93 -16.23
N SER A 11 -19.01 -32.91 -16.01
CA SER A 11 -18.43 -32.13 -14.92
C SER A 11 -18.55 -30.66 -15.30
N GLY A 12 -19.51 -29.97 -14.67
CA GLY A 12 -19.65 -28.53 -14.76
C GLY A 12 -18.35 -27.85 -14.31
N ALA A 13 -17.68 -27.20 -15.26
CA ALA A 13 -16.75 -26.15 -14.91
C ALA A 13 -17.57 -25.02 -14.28
N ALA A 14 -17.44 -24.86 -12.96
CA ALA A 14 -17.87 -23.62 -12.32
C ALA A 14 -17.06 -22.50 -12.98
N PHE A 15 -17.73 -21.66 -13.76
CA PHE A 15 -17.16 -20.39 -14.19
C PHE A 15 -16.79 -19.63 -12.91
N ALA A 16 -15.49 -19.52 -12.63
CA ALA A 16 -15.00 -18.56 -11.66
C ALA A 16 -15.58 -17.21 -12.08
N ALA A 17 -16.39 -16.59 -11.21
CA ALA A 17 -16.91 -15.26 -11.45
C ALA A 17 -15.73 -14.36 -11.84
N GLU A 18 -15.83 -13.68 -12.99
CA GLU A 18 -14.83 -12.70 -13.39
C GLU A 18 -14.61 -11.75 -12.23
N THR A 19 -13.41 -11.82 -11.63
CA THR A 19 -13.05 -10.93 -10.55
C THR A 19 -12.90 -9.55 -11.18
N ASN A 20 -13.86 -8.66 -10.93
CA ASN A 20 -13.77 -7.28 -11.39
C ASN A 20 -12.51 -6.65 -10.77
N LEU A 21 -11.45 -6.49 -11.57
CA LEU A 21 -10.16 -5.97 -11.11
C LEU A 21 -10.31 -4.57 -10.49
N PHE A 22 -11.25 -3.76 -10.99
CA PHE A 22 -11.51 -2.42 -10.45
C PHE A 22 -12.01 -2.43 -9.00
N SER A 23 -12.61 -3.54 -8.55
CA SER A 23 -12.98 -3.75 -7.14
C SER A 23 -11.78 -3.92 -6.19
N ARG A 24 -10.56 -3.98 -6.74
CA ARG A 24 -9.30 -4.06 -6.00
C ARG A 24 -8.37 -2.85 -6.26
N VAL A 25 -8.83 -1.89 -7.06
CA VAL A 25 -8.08 -0.67 -7.38
C VAL A 25 -8.63 0.49 -6.57
N CYS A 26 -7.73 1.33 -6.05
CA CYS A 26 -8.05 2.57 -5.38
C CYS A 26 -7.17 3.71 -5.92
N LEU A 27 -7.63 4.95 -5.79
CA LEU A 27 -6.91 6.14 -6.25
C LEU A 27 -6.13 6.78 -5.09
N PHE A 28 -4.81 6.93 -5.25
CA PHE A 28 -4.00 7.73 -4.33
C PHE A 28 -4.39 9.21 -4.39
N THR A 29 -4.92 9.75 -3.29
CA THR A 29 -5.58 11.07 -3.30
C THR A 29 -4.63 12.27 -3.17
N ASP A 30 -3.32 12.07 -3.29
CA ASP A 30 -2.36 13.17 -3.16
C ASP A 30 -2.47 14.19 -4.28
N HIS A 31 -2.80 13.73 -5.48
CA HIS A 31 -3.09 14.59 -6.64
C HIS A 31 -4.42 15.35 -6.50
N LEU A 32 -5.23 15.01 -5.49
CA LEU A 32 -6.49 15.68 -5.16
C LEU A 32 -6.33 16.61 -3.94
N ALA A 33 -5.10 16.88 -3.48
CA ALA A 33 -4.87 17.85 -2.42
C ALA A 33 -5.47 19.22 -2.79
N GLY A 34 -6.29 19.77 -1.90
CA GLY A 34 -6.99 21.04 -2.10
C GLY A 34 -8.42 20.93 -2.64
N PHE A 35 -8.86 19.77 -3.11
CA PHE A 35 -10.25 19.52 -3.46
C PHE A 35 -11.11 19.22 -2.22
N SER A 36 -12.42 19.44 -2.33
CA SER A 36 -13.40 18.98 -1.33
C SER A 36 -13.56 17.45 -1.38
N TRP A 37 -14.11 16.85 -0.32
CA TRP A 37 -14.43 15.42 -0.32
C TRP A 37 -15.52 15.08 -1.34
N GLU A 38 -16.44 16.00 -1.60
CA GLU A 38 -17.50 15.88 -2.60
C GLU A 38 -16.93 15.85 -4.02
N ASP A 39 -16.01 16.76 -4.34
CA ASP A 39 -15.34 16.79 -5.65
C ASP A 39 -14.49 15.54 -5.85
N ALA A 40 -13.70 15.16 -4.84
CA ALA A 40 -12.91 13.92 -4.89
C ALA A 40 -13.81 12.69 -5.05
N GLY A 41 -14.93 12.61 -4.34
CA GLY A 41 -15.89 11.51 -4.44
C GLY A 41 -16.52 11.40 -5.83
N ARG A 42 -16.90 12.53 -6.44
CA ARG A 42 -17.40 12.57 -7.82
C ARG A 42 -16.35 12.09 -8.82
N MET A 43 -15.12 12.61 -8.74
CA MET A 43 -14.02 12.22 -9.63
C MET A 43 -13.68 10.73 -9.51
N ILE A 44 -13.58 10.20 -8.30
CA ILE A 44 -13.24 8.79 -8.07
C ILE A 44 -14.36 7.88 -8.58
N LYS A 45 -15.63 8.28 -8.41
CA LYS A 45 -16.77 7.54 -8.96
C LYS A 45 -16.72 7.47 -10.49
N GLU A 46 -16.36 8.56 -11.16
CA GLU A 46 -16.22 8.61 -12.62
C GLU A 46 -15.11 7.67 -13.13
N LEU A 47 -14.06 7.45 -12.34
CA LEU A 47 -13.00 6.49 -12.66
C LEU A 47 -13.44 5.02 -12.53
N GLY A 48 -14.55 4.74 -11.84
CA GLY A 48 -15.06 3.38 -11.65
C GLY A 48 -14.21 2.49 -10.75
N VAL A 49 -13.30 3.07 -9.95
CA VAL A 49 -12.47 2.35 -8.98
C VAL A 49 -13.17 2.23 -7.61
N THR A 50 -12.63 1.43 -6.70
CA THR A 50 -13.28 1.10 -5.42
C THR A 50 -13.42 2.30 -4.47
N GLY A 51 -12.48 3.23 -4.54
CA GLY A 51 -12.41 4.37 -3.64
C GLY A 51 -11.01 4.97 -3.54
N PRO A 52 -10.78 5.86 -2.56
CA PRO A 52 -9.48 6.46 -2.33
C PRO A 52 -8.53 5.56 -1.52
N ASP A 53 -7.25 5.53 -1.90
CA ASP A 53 -6.17 5.50 -0.92
C ASP A 53 -6.08 6.91 -0.33
N LEU A 54 -6.76 7.09 0.81
CA LEU A 54 -7.01 8.39 1.39
C LEU A 54 -5.74 8.93 2.08
N THR A 55 -5.27 10.09 1.65
CA THR A 55 -4.15 10.78 2.29
C THR A 55 -4.57 11.37 3.64
N VAL A 56 -4.14 10.70 4.71
CA VAL A 56 -4.29 11.15 6.10
C VAL A 56 -2.94 11.61 6.63
N ARG A 57 -2.55 12.81 6.20
CA ARG A 57 -1.26 13.44 6.49
C ARG A 57 -1.36 14.95 6.25
N ARG A 58 -0.37 15.71 6.70
CA ARG A 58 -0.29 17.14 6.39
C ARG A 58 -0.37 17.37 4.87
N GLY A 59 -1.30 18.24 4.45
CA GLY A 59 -1.56 18.55 3.04
C GLY A 59 -2.45 17.54 2.31
N GLY A 60 -2.84 16.44 2.95
CA GLY A 60 -3.79 15.47 2.40
C GLY A 60 -5.25 15.92 2.53
N LEU A 61 -6.17 15.07 2.03
CA LEU A 61 -7.61 15.32 2.11
C LEU A 61 -8.13 15.28 3.55
N VAL A 62 -7.46 14.57 4.45
CA VAL A 62 -7.74 14.58 5.88
C VAL A 62 -6.45 14.91 6.63
N LYS A 63 -6.53 15.88 7.54
CA LYS A 63 -5.42 16.27 8.39
C LYS A 63 -5.39 15.38 9.64
N PRO A 64 -4.22 14.85 10.05
CA PRO A 64 -4.13 14.01 11.24
C PRO A 64 -4.68 14.68 12.49
N GLU A 65 -4.50 15.99 12.64
CA GLU A 65 -4.89 16.76 13.83
C GLU A 65 -6.42 16.83 13.99
N ASN A 66 -7.17 16.69 12.89
CA ASN A 66 -8.63 16.73 12.87
C ASN A 66 -9.26 15.35 12.63
N VAL A 67 -8.45 14.29 12.57
CA VAL A 67 -8.88 12.97 12.04
C VAL A 67 -10.11 12.39 12.74
N ALA A 68 -10.28 12.65 14.04
CA ALA A 68 -11.41 12.16 14.81
C ALA A 68 -12.75 12.74 14.34
N GLU A 69 -12.75 13.97 13.81
CA GLU A 69 -13.93 14.65 13.28
C GLU A 69 -14.03 14.51 11.76
N ASP A 70 -12.92 14.67 11.05
CA ASP A 70 -12.89 14.77 9.59
C ASP A 70 -13.03 13.39 8.92
N LEU A 71 -12.40 12.35 9.45
CA LEU A 71 -12.41 11.03 8.80
C LEU A 71 -13.82 10.40 8.72
N PRO A 72 -14.66 10.43 9.78
CA PRO A 72 -16.04 9.94 9.67
C PRO A 72 -16.87 10.70 8.62
N LYS A 73 -16.70 12.03 8.53
CA LYS A 73 -17.40 12.87 7.55
C LYS A 73 -16.94 12.55 6.13
N ALA A 74 -15.62 12.44 5.90
CA ALA A 74 -15.07 12.03 4.61
C ALA A 74 -15.59 10.65 4.19
N ALA A 75 -15.60 9.68 5.11
CA ALA A 75 -16.13 8.34 4.85
C ALA A 75 -17.64 8.34 4.52
N GLU A 76 -18.43 9.18 5.18
CA GLU A 76 -19.84 9.36 4.83
C GLU A 76 -20.00 10.00 3.44
N THR A 77 -19.23 11.05 3.13
CA THR A 77 -19.26 11.69 1.81
C THR A 77 -18.91 10.70 0.71
N PHE A 78 -17.82 9.93 0.82
CA PHE A 78 -17.46 8.92 -0.18
C PHE A 78 -18.53 7.83 -0.33
N ARG A 79 -19.19 7.43 0.76
CA ARG A 79 -20.29 6.46 0.73
C ARG A 79 -21.50 6.94 -0.07
N LYS A 80 -21.80 8.25 -0.06
CA LYS A 80 -22.87 8.83 -0.91
C LYS A 80 -22.59 8.65 -2.40
N TYR A 81 -21.33 8.50 -2.79
CA TYR A 81 -20.92 8.18 -4.15
C TYR A 81 -20.78 6.68 -4.43
N GLY A 82 -21.10 5.81 -3.46
CA GLY A 82 -20.95 4.36 -3.57
C GLY A 82 -19.50 3.87 -3.40
N LEU A 83 -18.63 4.70 -2.82
CA LEU A 83 -17.21 4.39 -2.61
C LEU A 83 -16.96 3.90 -1.17
N THR A 84 -16.00 3.00 -1.02
CA THR A 84 -15.40 2.67 0.28
C THR A 84 -14.06 3.38 0.42
N ILE A 85 -13.40 3.34 1.58
CA ILE A 85 -11.99 3.78 1.72
C ILE A 85 -11.14 2.51 1.92
N PRO A 86 -10.54 1.93 0.87
CA PRO A 86 -9.82 0.65 1.00
C PRO A 86 -8.58 0.74 1.89
N MET A 87 -7.87 1.88 1.82
CA MET A 87 -6.65 2.11 2.60
C MET A 87 -6.42 3.60 2.84
N MET A 88 -5.42 3.90 3.68
CA MET A 88 -4.93 5.26 3.90
C MET A 88 -3.43 5.35 3.73
N THR A 89 -2.96 6.47 3.19
CA THR A 89 -1.56 6.84 3.22
C THR A 89 -1.30 7.83 4.35
N THR A 90 -0.48 7.40 5.31
CA THR A 90 -0.15 8.16 6.52
C THR A 90 1.34 8.48 6.62
N THR A 91 1.72 9.16 7.71
CA THR A 91 3.12 9.37 8.13
C THR A 91 3.45 8.66 9.45
N ILE A 92 2.65 7.67 9.86
CA ILE A 92 2.82 6.99 11.15
C ILE A 92 4.11 6.15 11.16
N THR A 93 4.96 6.39 12.16
CA THR A 93 6.17 5.60 12.42
C THR A 93 6.28 5.11 13.86
N SER A 94 5.37 5.50 14.75
CA SER A 94 5.41 5.13 16.17
C SER A 94 4.01 4.98 16.75
N ALA A 95 3.78 3.91 17.49
CA ALA A 95 2.54 3.71 18.26
C ALA A 95 2.49 4.54 19.55
N ALA A 96 3.62 5.11 19.98
CA ALA A 96 3.69 5.96 21.16
C ALA A 96 3.14 7.38 20.89
N ASP A 97 3.23 7.83 19.64
CA ASP A 97 2.70 9.11 19.20
C ASP A 97 1.16 9.17 19.40
N PRO A 98 0.65 10.09 20.23
CA PRO A 98 -0.79 10.26 20.43
C PRO A 98 -1.55 10.55 19.12
N LEU A 99 -0.94 11.28 18.18
CA LEU A 99 -1.56 11.62 16.91
C LEU A 99 -1.68 10.38 16.02
N ALA A 100 -0.64 9.55 15.97
CA ALA A 100 -0.69 8.27 15.27
C ALA A 100 -1.77 7.33 15.82
N ARG A 101 -1.94 7.29 17.15
CA ARG A 101 -3.02 6.51 17.79
C ARG A 101 -4.40 7.05 17.42
N ALA A 102 -4.59 8.37 17.47
CA ALA A 102 -5.85 8.99 17.06
C ALA A 102 -6.23 8.65 15.61
N VAL A 103 -5.25 8.70 14.69
CA VAL A 103 -5.46 8.30 13.29
C VAL A 103 -5.83 6.83 13.17
N ALA A 104 -5.09 5.93 13.84
CA ALA A 104 -5.35 4.50 13.80
C ALA A 104 -6.74 4.15 14.36
N GLU A 105 -7.13 4.73 15.50
CA GLU A 105 -8.43 4.51 16.12
C GLU A 105 -9.58 5.03 15.24
N ALA A 106 -9.42 6.22 14.65
CA ALA A 106 -10.41 6.78 13.74
C ALA A 106 -10.58 5.89 12.49
N ALA A 107 -9.48 5.38 11.93
CA ALA A 107 -9.50 4.46 10.81
C ALA A 107 -10.25 3.17 11.12
N SER A 108 -9.95 2.57 12.27
CA SER A 108 -10.62 1.35 12.72
C SER A 108 -12.14 1.55 12.83
N ARG A 109 -12.56 2.65 13.47
CA ARG A 109 -13.99 3.02 13.59
C ARG A 109 -14.64 3.29 12.24
N ALA A 110 -13.91 3.88 11.28
CA ALA A 110 -14.39 4.15 9.93
C ALA A 110 -14.43 2.90 9.04
N GLY A 111 -14.03 1.72 9.54
CA GLY A 111 -14.02 0.48 8.77
C GLY A 111 -12.79 0.30 7.87
N ILE A 112 -11.80 1.19 7.97
CA ILE A 112 -10.55 1.11 7.21
C ILE A 112 -9.63 0.11 7.91
N ARG A 113 -8.99 -0.76 7.13
CA ARG A 113 -8.18 -1.87 7.66
C ARG A 113 -6.73 -1.85 7.23
N TYR A 114 -6.39 -1.10 6.19
CA TYR A 114 -5.04 -1.02 5.65
C TYR A 114 -4.53 0.42 5.70
N TYR A 115 -3.26 0.58 6.07
CA TYR A 115 -2.61 1.88 6.00
C TYR A 115 -1.13 1.76 5.65
N LYS A 116 -0.65 2.67 4.81
CA LYS A 116 0.78 2.88 4.56
C LYS A 116 1.40 3.64 5.73
N LEU A 117 2.55 3.15 6.20
CA LEU A 117 3.40 3.80 7.20
C LEU A 117 4.14 5.04 6.66
N GLY A 118 4.66 5.84 7.58
CA GLY A 118 5.71 6.82 7.30
C GLY A 118 7.06 6.16 6.94
N TYR A 119 8.11 6.97 6.87
CA TYR A 119 9.44 6.50 6.49
C TYR A 119 10.39 6.54 7.69
N PHE A 120 11.17 5.47 7.84
CA PHE A 120 12.24 5.36 8.83
C PHE A 120 13.56 5.75 8.17
N LYS A 121 13.98 7.01 8.34
CA LYS A 121 15.13 7.59 7.63
C LYS A 121 16.46 7.09 8.17
N TYR A 122 17.42 6.89 7.26
CA TYR A 122 18.83 6.74 7.61
C TYR A 122 19.46 8.13 7.79
N GLU A 123 19.34 8.68 9.01
CA GLU A 123 19.99 9.96 9.36
C GLU A 123 21.52 9.88 9.21
N ASP A 124 22.09 8.72 9.55
CA ASP A 124 23.48 8.37 9.30
C ASP A 124 23.53 6.96 8.67
N PRO A 125 23.82 6.84 7.36
CA PRO A 125 23.97 5.55 6.70
C PRO A 125 25.03 4.64 7.31
N ALA A 126 26.03 5.17 8.01
CA ALA A 126 27.03 4.35 8.72
C ALA A 126 26.41 3.57 9.89
N ARG A 127 25.31 4.07 10.46
CA ARG A 127 24.57 3.47 11.59
C ARG A 127 23.37 2.64 11.14
N TRP A 128 23.37 2.17 9.90
CA TRP A 128 22.24 1.44 9.30
C TRP A 128 21.68 0.31 10.17
N ARG A 129 22.54 -0.44 10.89
CA ARG A 129 22.11 -1.54 11.78
C ARG A 129 21.18 -1.05 12.89
N GLU A 130 21.51 0.09 13.45
CA GLU A 130 20.77 0.69 14.56
C GLU A 130 19.45 1.28 14.08
N THR A 131 19.42 1.86 12.88
CA THR A 131 18.18 2.30 12.22
C THR A 131 17.25 1.13 11.90
N ILE A 132 17.77 0.01 11.40
CA ILE A 132 16.96 -1.20 11.16
C ILE A 132 16.40 -1.73 12.48
N GLU A 133 17.20 -1.77 13.54
CA GLU A 133 16.79 -2.30 14.84
C GLU A 133 15.80 -1.37 15.56
N SER A 134 15.95 -0.04 15.44
CA SER A 134 14.93 0.91 15.92
C SER A 134 13.63 0.81 15.13
N THR A 135 13.72 0.60 13.82
CA THR A 135 12.56 0.35 12.95
C THR A 135 11.83 -0.91 13.41
N ARG A 136 12.53 -2.02 13.65
CA ARG A 136 11.92 -3.25 14.18
C ARG A 136 11.10 -2.99 15.45
N ARG A 137 11.70 -2.31 16.44
CA ARG A 137 10.99 -2.01 17.70
C ARG A 137 9.70 -1.22 17.46
N ALA A 138 9.75 -0.21 16.61
CA ALA A 138 8.57 0.55 16.22
C ALA A 138 7.51 -0.32 15.53
N LEU A 139 7.92 -1.21 14.62
CA LEU A 139 7.03 -2.12 13.92
C LEU A 139 6.39 -3.14 14.87
N VAL A 140 7.11 -3.63 15.88
CA VAL A 140 6.55 -4.51 16.94
C VAL A 140 5.43 -3.79 17.70
N ASP A 141 5.65 -2.53 18.08
CA ASP A 141 4.63 -1.77 18.81
C ASP A 141 3.42 -1.41 17.93
N LEU A 142 3.66 -1.09 16.66
CA LEU A 142 2.61 -0.89 15.66
C LEU A 142 1.82 -2.17 15.38
N ALA A 143 2.47 -3.34 15.39
CA ALA A 143 1.79 -4.63 15.24
C ALA A 143 0.83 -4.89 16.41
N ARG A 144 1.25 -4.60 17.65
CA ARG A 144 0.38 -4.70 18.84
C ARG A 144 -0.79 -3.74 18.78
N LEU A 145 -0.58 -2.51 18.28
CA LEU A 145 -1.67 -1.56 18.05
C LEU A 145 -2.64 -2.08 16.98
N GLY A 146 -2.10 -2.62 15.88
CA GLY A 146 -2.89 -3.22 14.80
C GLY A 146 -3.71 -4.42 15.24
N GLU A 147 -3.20 -5.23 16.17
CA GLU A 147 -3.96 -6.34 16.76
C GLU A 147 -5.20 -5.86 17.52
N ARG A 148 -5.08 -4.81 18.34
CA ARG A 148 -6.20 -4.25 19.11
C ARG A 148 -7.25 -3.57 18.23
N LEU A 149 -6.83 -2.97 17.13
CA LEU A 149 -7.67 -2.14 16.25
C LEU A 149 -8.08 -2.84 14.95
N ASP A 150 -7.69 -4.10 14.75
CA ASP A 150 -7.79 -4.83 13.49
C ASP A 150 -7.23 -4.05 12.29
N LEU A 151 -6.01 -3.54 12.42
CA LEU A 151 -5.32 -2.82 11.36
C LEU A 151 -4.11 -3.60 10.82
N ARG A 152 -3.81 -3.33 9.56
CA ARG A 152 -2.67 -3.87 8.81
C ARG A 152 -1.82 -2.72 8.28
N ALA A 153 -0.60 -2.63 8.78
CA ALA A 153 0.36 -1.62 8.38
C ALA A 153 1.21 -2.12 7.20
N GLY A 154 1.31 -1.32 6.14
CA GLY A 154 2.19 -1.58 5.00
C GLY A 154 3.43 -0.72 5.06
N MET A 155 4.59 -1.36 5.16
CA MET A 155 5.88 -0.72 4.96
C MET A 155 6.14 -0.54 3.47
N HIS A 156 6.36 0.70 3.04
CA HIS A 156 6.59 1.04 1.64
C HIS A 156 8.08 0.93 1.29
N ASN A 157 8.42 0.23 0.22
CA ASN A 157 9.79 0.12 -0.29
C ASN A 157 10.19 1.34 -1.12
N HIS A 158 10.29 2.51 -0.51
CA HIS A 158 10.64 3.74 -1.21
C HIS A 158 12.14 3.80 -1.53
N ALA A 159 12.52 4.10 -2.78
CA ALA A 159 13.92 4.32 -3.16
C ALA A 159 14.52 5.53 -2.43
N GLY A 160 15.82 5.48 -2.12
CA GLY A 160 16.53 6.55 -1.42
C GLY A 160 16.94 6.22 0.02
N ASP A 161 16.65 7.11 0.96
CA ASP A 161 17.33 7.27 2.25
C ASP A 161 16.52 6.75 3.45
N SER A 162 15.71 5.72 3.27
CA SER A 162 14.93 5.11 4.36
C SER A 162 14.99 3.60 4.35
N VAL A 163 14.79 2.97 5.51
CA VAL A 163 14.61 1.53 5.60
C VAL A 163 13.50 1.11 4.64
N GLY A 164 13.81 0.18 3.75
CA GLY A 164 12.94 -0.27 2.67
C GLY A 164 13.42 0.12 1.28
N CYS A 165 14.42 1.00 1.15
CA CYS A 165 15.02 1.27 -0.16
C CYS A 165 15.65 0.02 -0.77
N ALA A 166 16.36 -0.77 0.03
CA ALA A 166 17.06 -1.95 -0.45
C ALA A 166 16.24 -3.25 -0.35
N LEU A 167 15.04 -3.20 0.23
CA LEU A 167 14.10 -4.30 0.52
C LEU A 167 14.62 -5.41 1.46
N TRP A 168 15.91 -5.75 1.42
CA TRP A 168 16.52 -6.66 2.39
C TRP A 168 16.52 -6.05 3.79
N ASP A 169 16.63 -4.73 3.89
CA ASP A 169 16.66 -3.99 5.15
C ASP A 169 15.29 -3.93 5.83
N SER A 170 14.22 -3.71 5.05
CA SER A 170 12.84 -3.84 5.53
C SER A 170 12.48 -5.28 5.88
N TRP A 171 12.96 -6.27 5.11
CA TRP A 171 12.82 -7.67 5.50
C TRP A 171 13.50 -7.97 6.84
N GLU A 172 14.74 -7.49 7.02
CA GLU A 172 15.42 -7.64 8.30
C GLU A 172 14.61 -6.96 9.40
N ALA A 173 14.16 -5.72 9.23
CA ALA A 173 13.35 -4.99 10.21
C ALA A 173 12.02 -5.69 10.58
N LEU A 174 11.45 -6.50 9.68
CA LEU A 174 10.20 -7.23 9.89
C LEU A 174 10.38 -8.61 10.54
N ARG A 175 11.61 -9.07 10.81
CA ARG A 175 11.82 -10.27 11.64
C ARG A 175 11.15 -10.09 13.01
N ASP A 176 10.51 -11.15 13.49
CA ASP A 176 9.80 -11.20 14.78
C ASP A 176 8.63 -10.21 14.94
N VAL A 177 8.27 -9.48 13.88
CA VAL A 177 7.04 -8.67 13.82
C VAL A 177 5.88 -9.57 13.38
N ASN A 178 4.70 -9.40 14.01
CA ASN A 178 3.51 -10.18 13.65
C ASN A 178 3.16 -9.98 12.15
N PRO A 179 3.26 -11.03 11.32
CA PRO A 179 3.07 -10.93 9.87
C PRO A 179 1.63 -10.65 9.46
N GLU A 180 0.65 -10.86 10.35
CA GLU A 180 -0.76 -10.57 10.08
C GLU A 180 -1.10 -9.09 10.29
N ARG A 181 -0.22 -8.33 10.96
CA ARG A 181 -0.46 -6.94 11.36
C ARG A 181 0.48 -5.95 10.69
N VAL A 182 1.69 -6.38 10.34
CA VAL A 182 2.64 -5.53 9.60
C VAL A 182 3.24 -6.34 8.45
N GLY A 183 3.13 -5.78 7.26
CA GLY A 183 3.60 -6.36 6.02
C GLY A 183 4.08 -5.28 5.06
N PHE A 184 3.98 -5.55 3.77
CA PHE A 184 4.49 -4.68 2.73
C PHE A 184 3.40 -3.93 1.99
N PHE A 185 3.66 -2.66 1.72
CA PHE A 185 3.09 -1.91 0.62
C PHE A 185 4.12 -1.87 -0.50
N PHE A 186 4.03 -2.82 -1.43
CA PHE A 186 5.05 -2.98 -2.44
C PHE A 186 4.86 -2.02 -3.61
N ASP A 187 5.93 -1.36 -4.02
CA ASP A 187 5.98 -0.45 -5.15
C ASP A 187 6.99 -0.97 -6.18
N PRO A 188 6.50 -1.52 -7.31
CA PRO A 188 7.35 -2.04 -8.38
C PRO A 188 8.26 -0.98 -9.00
N ALA A 189 7.82 0.28 -9.09
CA ALA A 189 8.66 1.36 -9.60
C ALA A 189 9.84 1.62 -8.69
N GLN A 190 9.60 1.74 -7.39
CA GLN A 190 10.67 1.96 -6.42
C GLN A 190 11.61 0.75 -6.33
N ALA A 191 11.07 -0.48 -6.39
CA ALA A 191 11.90 -1.69 -6.44
C ALA A 191 12.76 -1.76 -7.71
N THR A 192 12.25 -1.26 -8.84
CA THR A 192 12.98 -1.19 -10.11
C THR A 192 14.05 -0.08 -10.09
N ILE A 193 13.80 1.05 -9.43
CA ILE A 193 14.80 2.12 -9.22
C ILE A 193 16.06 1.55 -8.54
N GLU A 194 15.89 0.76 -7.48
CA GLU A 194 17.00 0.23 -6.68
C GLU A 194 17.54 -1.12 -7.17
N GLY A 195 16.73 -1.90 -7.91
CA GLY A 195 17.00 -3.30 -8.26
C GLY A 195 16.96 -3.63 -9.75
N GLY A 196 16.99 -2.61 -10.63
CA GLY A 196 16.53 -2.56 -12.04
C GLY A 196 16.92 -3.63 -13.07
N LYS A 197 17.52 -4.75 -12.67
CA LYS A 197 17.55 -5.99 -13.47
C LYS A 197 16.67 -7.06 -12.81
N MET A 198 17.25 -7.92 -11.99
CA MET A 198 16.56 -9.04 -11.34
C MET A 198 16.23 -8.76 -9.85
N GLY A 199 16.78 -7.69 -9.29
CA GLY A 199 16.66 -7.38 -7.86
C GLY A 199 15.21 -7.15 -7.44
N TRP A 200 14.44 -6.41 -8.24
CA TRP A 200 13.01 -6.18 -7.96
C TRP A 200 12.21 -7.49 -7.89
N ASN A 201 12.46 -8.44 -8.79
CA ASN A 201 11.71 -9.69 -8.89
C ASN A 201 12.01 -10.62 -7.72
N LEU A 202 13.30 -10.81 -7.40
CA LEU A 202 13.72 -11.62 -6.26
C LEU A 202 13.20 -11.03 -4.94
N ASN A 203 13.26 -9.71 -4.79
CA ASN A 203 12.73 -9.05 -3.61
C ASN A 203 11.21 -9.21 -3.52
N PHE A 204 10.46 -9.05 -4.61
CA PHE A 204 9.02 -9.30 -4.61
C PHE A 204 8.69 -10.72 -4.15
N ARG A 205 9.34 -11.73 -4.72
CA ARG A 205 9.12 -13.14 -4.35
C ARG A 205 9.39 -13.40 -2.87
N ARG A 206 10.40 -12.74 -2.30
CA ARG A 206 10.71 -12.83 -0.86
C ARG A 206 9.61 -12.23 0.00
N ILE A 207 9.05 -11.09 -0.40
CA ILE A 207 8.08 -10.36 0.42
C ILE A 207 6.62 -10.77 0.19
N ALA A 208 6.30 -11.44 -0.93
CA ALA A 208 4.95 -11.81 -1.33
C ALA A 208 4.11 -12.48 -0.22
N PRO A 209 4.65 -13.37 0.63
CA PRO A 209 3.89 -13.95 1.74
C PRO A 209 3.39 -12.95 2.79
N ARG A 210 3.89 -11.71 2.78
CA ARG A 210 3.51 -10.61 3.68
C ARG A 210 3.04 -9.37 2.91
N LEU A 211 2.57 -9.53 1.68
CA LEU A 211 2.08 -8.44 0.85
C LEU A 211 0.66 -8.03 1.26
N PHE A 212 0.45 -6.74 1.54
CA PHE A 212 -0.88 -6.19 1.83
C PHE A 212 -1.40 -5.27 0.75
N MET A 213 -0.52 -4.44 0.18
CA MET A 213 -0.89 -3.40 -0.77
C MET A 213 0.16 -3.33 -1.88
N VAL A 214 -0.24 -2.88 -3.07
CA VAL A 214 0.65 -2.65 -4.22
C VAL A 214 0.45 -1.25 -4.78
N ALA A 215 1.52 -0.49 -4.93
CA ALA A 215 1.49 0.81 -5.59
C ALA A 215 1.66 0.61 -7.09
N VAL A 216 0.96 1.40 -7.90
CA VAL A 216 0.99 1.30 -9.35
C VAL A 216 1.32 2.68 -9.93
N LYS A 217 2.58 2.86 -10.35
CA LYS A 217 3.12 4.09 -10.94
C LYS A 217 4.33 3.76 -11.80
N ASP A 218 4.68 4.60 -12.76
CA ASP A 218 5.80 4.32 -13.67
C ASP A 218 6.82 5.46 -13.72
N PHE A 219 8.03 5.14 -14.12
CA PHE A 219 9.14 6.09 -14.14
C PHE A 219 10.15 5.76 -15.24
N VAL A 220 10.95 6.76 -15.61
CA VAL A 220 12.17 6.57 -16.38
C VAL A 220 13.36 7.19 -15.67
N TRP A 221 14.56 6.63 -15.90
CA TRP A 221 15.81 7.34 -15.64
C TRP A 221 16.06 8.35 -16.76
N GLU A 222 16.24 9.61 -16.38
CA GLU A 222 16.50 10.71 -17.30
C GLU A 222 17.89 11.27 -17.04
N LYS A 223 18.70 11.37 -18.09
CA LYS A 223 19.99 12.07 -18.04
C LYS A 223 19.75 13.57 -18.23
N THR A 224 20.15 14.36 -17.25
CA THR A 224 20.13 15.82 -17.29
C THR A 224 21.55 16.37 -17.28
N GLU A 225 21.71 17.69 -17.47
CA GLU A 225 22.99 18.37 -17.30
C GLU A 225 23.59 18.18 -15.89
N LYS A 226 22.73 17.96 -14.87
CA LYS A 226 23.12 17.76 -13.47
C LYS A 226 23.31 16.28 -13.10
N GLY A 227 23.24 15.38 -14.07
CA GLY A 227 23.32 13.94 -13.86
C GLY A 227 21.98 13.22 -14.03
N TRP A 228 21.91 11.98 -13.55
CA TRP A 228 20.73 11.13 -13.67
C TRP A 228 19.69 11.46 -12.60
N ARG A 229 18.42 11.48 -12.99
CA ARG A 229 17.29 11.60 -12.06
C ARG A 229 16.15 10.67 -12.47
N THR A 230 15.29 10.34 -11.53
CA THR A 230 14.00 9.71 -11.84
C THR A 230 13.01 10.75 -12.36
N ARG A 231 12.28 10.43 -13.41
CA ARG A 231 11.12 11.19 -13.89
C ARG A 231 9.90 10.29 -13.92
N TRP A 232 8.84 10.68 -13.22
CA TRP A 232 7.55 9.97 -13.24
C TRP A 232 6.86 10.16 -14.59
N VAL A 233 6.27 9.09 -15.12
CA VAL A 233 5.62 9.04 -16.43
C VAL A 233 4.29 8.28 -16.33
N PRO A 234 3.38 8.42 -17.32
CA PRO A 234 2.18 7.59 -17.39
C PRO A 234 2.48 6.09 -17.34
N LEU A 235 1.53 5.31 -16.83
CA LEU A 235 1.65 3.85 -16.74
C LEU A 235 1.88 3.23 -18.12
N GLY A 236 2.90 2.37 -18.23
CA GLY A 236 3.27 1.70 -19.47
C GLY A 236 4.24 2.48 -20.36
N GLU A 237 4.56 3.73 -20.00
CA GLU A 237 5.57 4.55 -20.69
C GLU A 237 6.94 4.51 -20.01
N GLY A 238 7.08 3.78 -18.89
CA GLY A 238 8.29 3.75 -18.10
C GLY A 238 9.04 2.42 -18.11
N MET A 239 9.87 2.26 -17.09
CA MET A 239 10.86 1.18 -16.97
C MET A 239 10.37 0.00 -16.12
N VAL A 240 9.18 0.08 -15.53
CA VAL A 240 8.62 -1.04 -14.76
C VAL A 240 8.19 -2.17 -15.70
N ASP A 241 8.68 -3.39 -15.43
CA ASP A 241 8.26 -4.58 -16.16
C ASP A 241 6.87 -5.06 -15.67
N TRP A 242 5.82 -4.35 -16.08
CA TRP A 242 4.44 -4.69 -15.72
C TRP A 242 4.02 -6.06 -16.25
N ALA A 243 4.47 -6.44 -17.45
CA ALA A 243 4.18 -7.73 -18.06
C ALA A 243 4.78 -8.89 -17.25
N GLY A 244 5.97 -8.69 -16.68
CA GLY A 244 6.60 -9.64 -15.77
C GLY A 244 6.08 -9.57 -14.33
N PHE A 245 5.60 -8.41 -13.87
CA PHE A 245 5.15 -8.21 -12.50
C PHE A 245 3.72 -8.71 -12.24
N PHE A 246 2.75 -8.36 -13.08
CA PHE A 246 1.34 -8.70 -12.82
C PHE A 246 1.07 -10.21 -12.68
N PRO A 247 1.71 -11.11 -13.46
CA PRO A 247 1.55 -12.55 -13.26
C PRO A 247 2.07 -13.09 -11.92
N LEU A 248 2.75 -12.26 -11.10
CA LEU A 248 3.26 -12.63 -9.79
C LEU A 248 2.27 -12.33 -8.64
N LEU A 249 1.19 -11.58 -8.91
CA LEU A 249 0.12 -11.25 -7.94
C LEU A 249 -0.96 -12.34 -7.89
#